data_AF-A0A256G9D5-F1
#
_entry.id   AF-A0A256G9D5-F1
#
_cell.length_a   1.000
_cell.length_b   1.000
_cell.length_c   1.000
_cell.angle_alpha   90.00
_cell.angle_beta   90.00
_cell.angle_gamma   90.00
#
_symmetry.space_group_name_H-M   'P 1'
#
loop_
_entity.id
_entity.type
_entity.pdbx_description
1 polymer ?
#
loop_
_entity_poly.entity_id
_entity_poly.type
_entity_poly.pdbx_seq_one_letter_code
_entity_poly.pdbx_strand_id
1 'polypeptide(L)'
;MVRVYFPPDANTLLWIGDHCLKTWDRVNVIVAGKQPEPQWLAMENAIRHCEAGLGIWDWAGAEDGLEPDILIACAGHVPTMETLAAVDLLRHSLPHLRTRVVNVVDLMILQSPQHHPHGISDEDFDQILTTHRPVIFAYHGYPYLIHRLIYNRANHPNFHVRGFIEKGTTTTPFDIAVLNELDRFHLAIEAIRRLPLGNEIAFPLIAGLEEKLALHKKYVCEHGEDMPEIRDWKWPYTR
;
A
#
# COMPACT_ATOMS: atom_id res chain seq x y z
N MET A 1 -12.30 22.59 6.83
CA MET A 1 -11.32 21.80 6.02
C MET A 1 -11.52 20.31 6.31
N VAL A 2 -11.33 19.41 5.35
CA VAL A 2 -11.54 17.96 5.55
C VAL A 2 -10.20 17.24 5.72
N ARG A 3 -10.12 16.31 6.67
CA ARG A 3 -8.99 15.39 6.86
C ARG A 3 -9.45 13.96 6.63
N VAL A 4 -8.61 13.16 5.98
CA VAL A 4 -8.92 11.76 5.70
C VAL A 4 -7.73 10.90 6.12
N TYR A 5 -7.98 10.05 7.11
CA TYR A 5 -6.98 9.24 7.78
C TYR A 5 -7.18 7.75 7.52
N PHE A 6 -6.09 7.05 7.24
CA PHE A 6 -6.05 5.62 6.91
C PHE A 6 -5.07 4.88 7.83
N PRO A 7 -5.43 4.63 9.10
CA PRO A 7 -4.59 3.86 9.99
C PRO A 7 -4.37 2.43 9.46
N PRO A 8 -3.12 1.94 9.34
CA PRO A 8 -2.84 0.57 8.93
C PRO A 8 -2.99 -0.43 10.08
N ASP A 9 -3.05 0.05 11.34
CA ASP A 9 -3.15 -0.79 12.54
C ASP A 9 -3.77 -0.06 13.74
N ALA A 10 -3.88 -0.75 14.88
CA ALA A 10 -4.56 -0.24 16.08
C ALA A 10 -3.80 0.91 16.76
N ASN A 11 -2.46 0.85 16.88
CA ASN A 11 -1.69 1.94 17.49
C ASN A 11 -1.79 3.24 16.68
N THR A 12 -1.74 3.14 15.35
CA THR A 12 -1.95 4.29 14.47
C THR A 12 -3.37 4.84 14.64
N LEU A 13 -4.39 3.97 14.72
CA LEU A 13 -5.77 4.37 14.97
C LEU A 13 -5.94 5.08 16.32
N LEU A 14 -5.30 4.58 17.39
CA LEU A 14 -5.35 5.18 18.72
C LEU A 14 -4.79 6.61 18.70
N TRP A 15 -3.64 6.81 18.05
CA TRP A 15 -3.06 8.14 17.91
C TRP A 15 -3.96 9.07 17.10
N ILE A 16 -4.49 8.61 15.96
CA ILE A 16 -5.36 9.43 15.11
C ILE A 16 -6.64 9.82 15.86
N GLY A 17 -7.22 8.90 16.63
CA GLY A 17 -8.39 9.16 17.46
C GLY A 17 -8.11 10.26 18.49
N ASP A 18 -7.02 10.14 19.25
CA ASP A 18 -6.59 11.16 20.21
C ASP A 18 -6.32 12.52 19.55
N HIS A 19 -5.61 12.53 18.41
CA HIS A 19 -5.33 13.73 17.64
C HIS A 19 -6.64 14.41 17.19
N CYS A 20 -7.54 13.65 16.58
CA CYS A 20 -8.79 14.17 16.02
C CYS A 20 -9.68 14.80 17.10
N LEU A 21 -9.75 14.21 18.29
CA LEU A 21 -10.53 14.73 19.43
C LEU A 21 -9.98 16.05 19.99
N LYS A 22 -8.72 16.41 19.69
CA LYS A 22 -8.08 17.67 20.11
C LYS A 22 -8.13 18.75 19.03
N THR A 23 -8.77 18.49 17.90
CA THR A 23 -8.86 19.43 16.77
C THR A 23 -10.22 20.11 16.66
N TRP A 24 -10.25 21.32 16.09
CA TRP A 24 -11.45 22.13 15.90
C TRP A 24 -11.56 22.59 14.43
N ASP A 25 -12.75 23.06 14.05
CA ASP A 25 -13.09 23.68 12.74
C ASP A 25 -12.74 22.83 11.50
N ARG A 26 -12.83 21.51 11.65
CA ARG A 26 -12.56 20.54 10.58
C ARG A 26 -13.45 19.31 10.67
N VAL A 27 -13.62 18.65 9.54
CA VAL A 27 -14.24 17.32 9.47
C VAL A 27 -13.12 16.29 9.37
N ASN A 28 -13.08 15.34 10.30
CA ASN A 28 -12.11 14.24 10.30
C ASN A 28 -12.82 12.95 9.88
N VAL A 29 -12.33 12.33 8.80
CA VAL A 29 -12.77 11.01 8.33
C VAL A 29 -11.68 10.02 8.68
N ILE A 30 -12.01 9.01 9.47
CA ILE A 30 -11.08 7.93 9.85
C ILE A 30 -11.60 6.64 9.23
N VAL A 31 -10.82 6.05 8.33
CA VAL A 31 -11.14 4.79 7.66
C VAL A 31 -10.38 3.66 8.32
N ALA A 32 -11.05 2.93 9.21
CA ALA A 32 -10.45 1.87 10.01
C ALA A 32 -11.14 0.51 9.79
N GLY A 33 -10.31 -0.53 9.74
CA GLY A 33 -10.77 -1.91 9.71
C GLY A 33 -11.30 -2.34 11.07
N LYS A 34 -12.29 -3.23 11.08
CA LYS A 34 -12.81 -3.87 12.30
C LYS A 34 -12.47 -5.36 12.40
N GLN A 35 -11.96 -5.94 11.30
CA GLN A 35 -11.62 -7.35 11.25
C GLN A 35 -10.30 -7.58 12.01
N PRO A 36 -10.04 -8.81 12.50
CA PRO A 36 -8.73 -9.16 13.03
C PRO A 36 -7.66 -8.96 11.95
N GLU A 37 -6.69 -8.09 12.22
CA GLU A 37 -5.63 -7.71 11.30
C GLU A 37 -4.29 -7.59 12.05
N PRO A 38 -3.14 -7.69 11.36
CA PRO A 38 -1.84 -7.57 11.99
C PRO A 38 -1.60 -6.18 12.59
N GLN A 39 -0.86 -6.15 13.70
CA GLN A 39 -0.28 -4.93 14.26
C GLN A 39 1.09 -4.69 13.62
N TRP A 40 1.34 -3.51 13.05
CA TRP A 40 2.57 -3.21 12.32
C TRP A 40 3.58 -2.45 13.18
N LEU A 41 3.13 -1.36 13.80
CA LEU A 41 3.97 -0.42 14.52
C LEU A 41 3.79 -0.55 16.04
N ALA A 42 4.90 -0.49 16.78
CA ALA A 42 4.86 -0.16 18.21
C ALA A 42 4.36 1.28 18.40
N MET A 43 3.85 1.61 19.59
CA MET A 43 3.19 2.89 19.83
C MET A 43 4.12 4.09 19.56
N GLU A 44 5.39 4.02 19.93
CA GLU A 44 6.38 5.08 19.69
C GLU A 44 6.62 5.33 18.20
N ASN A 45 6.65 4.26 17.40
CA ASN A 45 6.80 4.36 15.94
C ASN A 45 5.50 4.85 15.29
N ALA A 46 4.33 4.42 15.81
CA ALA A 46 3.04 4.90 15.33
C ALA A 46 2.88 6.41 15.55
N ILE A 47 3.27 6.93 16.71
CA ILE A 47 3.26 8.38 17.00
C ILE A 47 4.05 9.15 15.93
N ARG A 48 5.33 8.79 15.72
CA ARG A 48 6.20 9.47 14.74
C ARG A 48 5.64 9.38 13.32
N HIS A 49 5.15 8.21 12.94
CA HIS A 49 4.59 7.96 11.60
C HIS A 49 3.32 8.78 11.37
N CYS A 50 2.45 8.89 12.36
CA CYS A 50 1.23 9.69 12.25
C CYS A 50 1.50 11.20 12.26
N GLU A 51 2.46 11.67 13.05
CA GLU A 51 2.89 13.06 13.06
C GLU A 51 3.45 13.48 11.70
N ALA A 52 4.20 12.59 11.05
CA ALA A 52 4.70 12.80 9.69
C ALA A 52 3.62 12.65 8.62
N GLY A 53 2.54 11.91 8.88
CA GLY A 53 1.41 11.68 7.97
C GLY A 53 1.67 10.66 6.85
N LEU A 54 2.92 10.47 6.44
CA LEU A 54 3.41 9.31 5.71
C LEU A 54 4.85 8.99 6.14
N GLY A 55 5.35 7.81 5.76
CA GLY A 55 6.72 7.44 6.06
C GLY A 55 7.21 6.21 5.31
N ILE A 56 8.52 6.14 5.14
CA ILE A 56 9.22 4.95 4.65
C ILE A 56 9.24 3.92 5.77
N TRP A 57 8.90 2.67 5.45
CA TRP A 57 9.02 1.55 6.38
C TRP A 57 10.29 0.77 6.07
N ASP A 58 11.40 1.18 6.67
CA ASP A 58 12.74 0.62 6.39
C ASP A 58 12.79 -0.90 6.61
N TRP A 59 12.12 -1.40 7.66
CA TRP A 59 12.02 -2.84 7.95
C TRP A 59 11.26 -3.63 6.87
N ALA A 60 10.40 -2.96 6.10
CA ALA A 60 9.64 -3.53 4.99
C ALA A 60 10.28 -3.26 3.62
N GLY A 61 11.24 -2.33 3.52
CA GLY A 61 12.03 -2.08 2.32
C GLY A 61 13.29 -2.96 2.22
N ALA A 62 13.87 -3.03 1.02
CA ALA A 62 15.12 -3.74 0.72
C ALA A 62 16.10 -2.85 -0.07
N GLU A 63 16.00 -1.51 0.10
CA GLU A 63 16.81 -0.56 -0.66
C GLU A 63 18.16 -0.23 0.00
N ASP A 64 18.39 -0.63 1.25
CA ASP A 64 19.66 -0.46 2.00
C ASP A 64 20.28 0.95 1.89
N GLY A 65 19.44 1.99 1.87
CA GLY A 65 19.85 3.40 1.75
C GLY A 65 20.30 3.82 0.34
N LEU A 66 20.21 2.92 -0.64
CA LEU A 66 20.36 3.22 -2.06
C LEU A 66 19.00 3.63 -2.65
N GLU A 67 19.05 4.17 -3.87
CA GLU A 67 17.82 4.46 -4.61
C GLU A 67 17.06 3.15 -4.96
N PRO A 68 15.73 3.10 -4.76
CA PRO A 68 14.96 1.90 -5.00
C PRO A 68 14.78 1.67 -6.51
N ASP A 69 14.68 0.40 -6.91
CA ASP A 69 14.29 0.05 -8.26
C ASP A 69 12.79 0.26 -8.48
N ILE A 70 12.00 0.06 -7.42
CA ILE A 70 10.55 0.27 -7.40
C ILE A 70 10.04 0.66 -6.01
N LEU A 71 9.00 1.48 -5.98
CA LEU A 71 8.32 1.88 -4.77
C LEU A 71 6.94 1.22 -4.68
N ILE A 72 6.59 0.72 -3.51
CA ILE A 72 5.27 0.17 -3.21
C ILE A 72 4.69 0.97 -2.04
N ALA A 73 3.77 1.87 -2.37
CA ALA A 73 3.08 2.72 -1.43
C ALA A 73 1.70 2.13 -1.08
N CYS A 74 1.22 2.39 0.13
CA CYS A 74 -0.10 1.94 0.57
C CYS A 74 -0.81 2.96 1.47
N ALA A 75 -2.14 3.01 1.38
CA ALA A 75 -3.00 3.79 2.28
C ALA A 75 -4.27 3.00 2.60
N GLY A 76 -4.39 2.57 3.86
CA GLY A 76 -5.50 1.77 4.39
C GLY A 76 -5.03 0.43 4.94
N HIS A 77 -5.84 -0.18 5.79
CA HIS A 77 -5.51 -1.41 6.50
C HIS A 77 -5.32 -2.63 5.57
N VAL A 78 -6.31 -2.98 4.74
CA VAL A 78 -6.20 -4.04 3.72
C VAL A 78 -5.12 -3.73 2.67
N PRO A 79 -5.07 -2.52 2.06
CA PRO A 79 -3.97 -2.14 1.19
C PRO A 79 -2.58 -2.34 1.80
N THR A 80 -2.40 -2.04 3.09
CA THR A 80 -1.11 -2.23 3.78
C THR A 80 -0.77 -3.71 3.90
N MET A 81 -1.73 -4.56 4.29
CA MET A 81 -1.51 -6.01 4.38
C MET A 81 -1.10 -6.60 3.03
N GLU A 82 -1.82 -6.25 1.96
CA GLU A 82 -1.57 -6.77 0.62
C GLU A 82 -0.28 -6.21 0.01
N THR A 83 0.06 -4.94 0.28
CA THR A 83 1.36 -4.37 -0.10
C THR A 83 2.51 -5.12 0.56
N LEU A 84 2.46 -5.39 1.86
CA LEU A 84 3.52 -6.13 2.54
C LEU A 84 3.63 -7.56 2.02
N ALA A 85 2.51 -8.23 1.79
CA ALA A 85 2.54 -9.56 1.21
C ALA A 85 3.06 -9.56 -0.25
N ALA A 86 2.79 -8.52 -1.04
CA ALA A 86 3.37 -8.35 -2.37
C ALA A 86 4.89 -8.15 -2.31
N VAL A 87 5.37 -7.32 -1.38
CA VAL A 87 6.80 -7.11 -1.12
C VAL A 87 7.47 -8.43 -0.74
N ASP A 88 6.82 -9.21 0.11
CA ASP A 88 7.31 -10.53 0.50
C ASP A 88 7.47 -11.47 -0.72
N LEU A 89 6.46 -11.56 -1.59
CA LEU A 89 6.54 -12.32 -2.83
C LEU A 89 7.66 -11.85 -3.76
N LEU A 90 7.84 -10.53 -3.89
CA LEU A 90 8.88 -9.93 -4.71
C LEU A 90 10.28 -10.21 -4.16
N ARG A 91 10.48 -10.11 -2.85
CA ARG A 91 11.77 -10.43 -2.19
C ARG A 91 12.17 -11.89 -2.43
N HIS A 92 11.22 -12.81 -2.33
CA HIS A 92 11.47 -14.23 -2.60
C HIS A 92 11.80 -14.49 -4.08
N SER A 93 11.10 -13.82 -4.99
CA SER A 93 11.23 -14.06 -6.44
C SER A 93 12.41 -13.32 -7.07
N LEU A 94 12.76 -12.15 -6.53
CA LEU A 94 13.80 -11.24 -7.02
C LEU A 94 14.65 -10.74 -5.84
N PRO A 95 15.56 -11.55 -5.28
CA PRO A 95 16.28 -11.22 -4.05
C PRO A 95 17.18 -9.97 -4.12
N HIS A 96 17.54 -9.53 -5.33
CA HIS A 96 18.36 -8.35 -5.56
C HIS A 96 17.53 -7.09 -5.85
N LEU A 97 16.20 -7.18 -5.85
CA LEU A 97 15.32 -6.06 -6.11
C LEU A 97 15.28 -5.11 -4.91
N ARG A 98 15.66 -3.84 -5.14
CA ARG A 98 15.56 -2.79 -4.11
C ARG A 98 14.16 -2.24 -4.10
N THR A 99 13.37 -2.66 -3.12
CA THR A 99 12.01 -2.16 -2.89
C THR A 99 12.00 -1.09 -1.82
N ARG A 100 11.32 0.03 -2.06
CA ARG A 100 10.93 0.97 -0.99
C ARG A 100 9.47 0.76 -0.64
N VAL A 101 9.17 0.63 0.64
CA VAL A 101 7.78 0.57 1.13
C VAL A 101 7.43 1.89 1.80
N VAL A 102 6.34 2.50 1.37
CA VAL A 102 5.82 3.74 1.95
C VAL A 102 4.40 3.51 2.45
N ASN A 103 4.13 3.89 3.69
CA ASN A 103 2.78 3.89 4.23
C ASN A 103 2.29 5.33 4.39
N VAL A 104 1.05 5.59 3.96
CA VAL A 104 0.40 6.91 4.02
C VAL A 104 -0.80 6.82 4.97
N VAL A 105 -0.78 7.66 6.00
CA VAL A 105 -1.82 7.74 7.04
C VAL A 105 -2.72 8.96 6.85
N ASP A 106 -2.17 10.16 6.65
CA ASP A 106 -2.95 11.36 6.27
C ASP A 106 -2.93 11.50 4.75
N LEU A 107 -4.05 11.25 4.10
CA LEU A 107 -4.12 11.29 2.64
C LEU A 107 -3.89 12.70 2.07
N MET A 108 -4.27 13.74 2.82
CA MET A 108 -4.21 15.11 2.31
C MET A 108 -2.78 15.64 2.20
N ILE A 109 -1.82 14.97 2.82
CA ILE A 109 -0.41 15.32 2.78
C ILE A 109 0.21 15.12 1.39
N LEU A 110 -0.38 14.25 0.56
CA LEU A 110 0.09 13.98 -0.79
C LEU A 110 -0.05 15.18 -1.74
N GLN A 111 -0.96 16.11 -1.45
CA GLN A 111 -1.15 17.32 -2.26
C GLN A 111 0.02 18.28 -2.09
N SER A 112 0.39 19.01 -3.15
CA SER A 112 1.39 20.08 -3.04
C SER A 112 0.91 21.19 -2.08
N PRO A 113 1.81 21.81 -1.29
CA PRO A 113 1.46 22.86 -0.34
C PRO A 113 0.84 24.10 -1.01
N GLN A 114 1.07 24.27 -2.32
CA GLN A 114 0.42 25.30 -3.13
C GLN A 114 -1.10 25.11 -3.24
N HIS A 115 -1.59 23.88 -3.12
CA HIS A 115 -3.01 23.51 -3.26
C HIS A 115 -3.68 23.18 -1.93
N HIS A 116 -2.92 22.67 -0.97
CA HIS A 116 -3.45 22.31 0.34
C HIS A 116 -2.47 22.72 1.45
N PRO A 117 -2.90 23.47 2.48
CA PRO A 117 -2.00 24.01 3.51
C PRO A 117 -1.29 22.97 4.37
N HIS A 118 -1.65 21.69 4.22
CA HIS A 118 -1.04 20.56 4.90
C HIS A 118 -0.35 19.57 3.96
N GLY A 119 -0.16 19.94 2.70
CA GLY A 119 0.72 19.21 1.81
C GLY A 119 2.15 19.22 2.33
N ILE A 120 2.85 18.08 2.30
CA ILE A 120 4.32 18.09 2.47
C ILE A 120 4.97 18.88 1.36
N SER A 121 6.14 19.44 1.64
CA SER A 121 6.94 20.12 0.62
C SER A 121 7.17 19.24 -0.60
N ASP A 122 7.33 19.84 -1.78
CA ASP A 122 7.64 19.08 -2.99
C ASP A 122 8.98 18.34 -2.84
N GLU A 123 9.94 18.92 -2.10
CA GLU A 123 11.22 18.28 -1.80
C GLU A 123 11.09 17.03 -0.91
N ASP A 124 10.30 17.09 0.17
CA ASP A 124 10.06 15.92 1.02
C ASP A 124 9.29 14.83 0.26
N PHE A 125 8.32 15.23 -0.59
CA PHE A 125 7.60 14.29 -1.44
C PHE A 125 8.57 13.56 -2.38
N ASP A 126 9.45 14.30 -3.05
CA ASP A 126 10.41 13.76 -4.01
C ASP A 126 11.46 12.88 -3.32
N GLN A 127 11.88 13.22 -2.09
CA GLN A 127 12.78 12.38 -1.29
C GLN A 127 12.13 11.04 -0.92
N ILE A 128 10.86 11.05 -0.51
CA ILE A 128 10.16 9.85 -0.04
C ILE A 128 9.67 8.99 -1.21
N LEU A 129 9.01 9.60 -2.19
CA LEU A 129 8.32 8.93 -3.29
C LEU A 129 9.11 8.91 -4.61
N THR A 130 10.35 9.41 -4.58
CA THR A 130 11.27 9.55 -5.73
C THR A 130 10.73 10.51 -6.79
N THR A 131 11.57 10.88 -7.75
CA THR A 131 11.20 11.77 -8.86
C THR A 131 10.90 11.04 -10.17
N HIS A 132 11.32 9.78 -10.30
CA HIS A 132 11.31 9.07 -11.57
C HIS A 132 11.14 7.54 -11.47
N ARG A 133 11.16 6.95 -10.27
CA ARG A 133 11.01 5.49 -10.12
C ARG A 133 9.54 5.10 -10.22
N PRO A 134 9.23 3.91 -10.77
CA PRO A 134 7.86 3.40 -10.77
C PRO A 134 7.29 3.30 -9.35
N VAL A 135 6.03 3.73 -9.18
CA VAL A 135 5.31 3.65 -7.92
C VAL A 135 4.05 2.81 -8.10
N ILE A 136 3.97 1.67 -7.40
CA ILE A 136 2.72 0.96 -7.21
C ILE A 136 2.05 1.50 -5.95
N PHE A 137 0.85 2.06 -6.08
CA PHE A 137 0.13 2.64 -4.95
C PHE A 137 -1.14 1.84 -4.68
N ALA A 138 -1.18 1.09 -3.57
CA ALA A 138 -2.37 0.38 -3.11
C ALA A 138 -3.23 1.30 -2.24
N TYR A 139 -4.45 1.59 -2.69
CA TYR A 139 -5.35 2.55 -2.04
C TYR A 139 -6.68 1.91 -1.66
N HIS A 140 -7.19 2.23 -0.47
CA HIS A 140 -8.50 1.75 -0.01
C HIS A 140 -9.66 2.23 -0.89
N GLY A 141 -9.59 3.46 -1.39
CA GLY A 141 -10.67 4.07 -2.19
C GLY A 141 -10.45 3.98 -3.70
N TYR A 142 -11.12 4.87 -4.43
CA TYR A 142 -11.00 4.94 -5.89
C TYR A 142 -9.61 5.45 -6.33
N PRO A 143 -8.93 4.74 -7.24
CA PRO A 143 -7.59 5.12 -7.74
C PRO A 143 -7.48 6.56 -8.27
N TYR A 144 -8.55 7.05 -8.92
CA TYR A 144 -8.59 8.38 -9.52
C TYR A 144 -8.29 9.51 -8.52
N LEU A 145 -8.68 9.35 -7.26
CA LEU A 145 -8.41 10.35 -6.23
C LEU A 145 -6.91 10.54 -6.01
N ILE A 146 -6.12 9.46 -5.95
CA ILE A 146 -4.67 9.56 -5.76
C ILE A 146 -4.06 10.37 -6.89
N HIS A 147 -4.38 10.03 -8.14
CA HIS A 147 -3.89 10.77 -9.32
C HIS A 147 -4.26 12.26 -9.26
N ARG A 148 -5.47 12.58 -8.81
CA ARG A 148 -5.89 13.98 -8.62
C ARG A 148 -5.10 14.68 -7.52
N LEU A 149 -4.77 14.02 -6.41
CA LEU A 149 -4.03 14.63 -5.31
C LEU A 149 -2.57 14.92 -5.70
N ILE A 150 -1.96 14.05 -6.50
CA ILE A 150 -0.53 14.15 -6.85
C ILE A 150 -0.27 14.80 -8.21
N TYR A 151 -1.27 15.30 -8.92
CA TYR A 151 -1.15 15.70 -10.33
C TYR A 151 -0.02 16.72 -10.61
N ASN A 152 0.40 17.50 -9.61
CA ASN A 152 1.45 18.51 -9.72
C ASN A 152 2.78 18.07 -9.07
N ARG A 153 2.93 16.80 -8.66
CA ARG A 153 4.15 16.26 -8.06
C ARG A 153 5.08 15.71 -9.16
N ALA A 154 6.39 15.83 -9.02
CA ALA A 154 7.34 15.53 -10.10
C ALA A 154 7.17 14.11 -10.69
N ASN A 155 6.98 13.10 -9.83
CA ASN A 155 6.90 11.70 -10.23
C ASN A 155 5.48 11.20 -10.56
N HIS A 156 4.48 12.10 -10.59
CA HIS A 156 3.08 11.70 -10.81
C HIS A 156 2.82 10.81 -12.04
N PRO A 157 3.56 10.91 -13.17
CA PRO A 157 3.34 10.03 -14.32
C PRO A 157 3.69 8.56 -14.07
N ASN A 158 4.58 8.28 -13.12
CA ASN A 158 5.04 6.92 -12.78
C ASN A 158 4.22 6.24 -11.68
N PHE A 159 3.13 6.89 -11.22
CA PHE A 159 2.21 6.30 -10.25
C PHE A 159 1.22 5.38 -10.94
N HIS A 160 1.09 4.18 -10.40
CA HIS A 160 0.13 3.19 -10.84
C HIS A 160 -0.68 2.75 -9.64
N VAL A 161 -1.90 3.28 -9.59
CA VAL A 161 -2.74 3.17 -8.41
C VAL A 161 -3.71 2.01 -8.58
N ARG A 162 -3.68 1.08 -7.63
CA ARG A 162 -4.69 0.02 -7.46
C ARG A 162 -5.59 0.40 -6.29
N GLY A 163 -6.86 0.05 -6.39
CA GLY A 163 -7.86 0.40 -5.38
C GLY A 163 -9.23 -0.08 -5.79
N PHE A 164 -10.27 0.46 -5.17
CA PHE A 164 -11.63 0.02 -5.44
C PHE A 164 -12.09 0.37 -6.87
N ILE A 165 -12.58 -0.63 -7.61
CA ILE A 165 -13.04 -0.52 -9.00
C ILE A 165 -14.48 -1.04 -9.18
N GLU A 166 -15.33 -0.88 -8.16
CA GLU A 166 -16.76 -1.27 -8.19
C GLU A 166 -17.00 -2.78 -8.41
N LYS A 167 -16.01 -3.61 -8.06
CA LYS A 167 -16.17 -5.07 -8.12
C LYS A 167 -16.33 -5.61 -6.70
N GLY A 168 -17.47 -6.24 -6.45
CA GLY A 168 -17.78 -6.82 -5.15
C GLY A 168 -19.01 -7.70 -5.21
N THR A 169 -19.02 -8.73 -4.39
CA THR A 169 -20.15 -9.64 -4.19
C THR A 169 -20.03 -10.27 -2.80
N THR A 170 -20.97 -11.10 -2.38
CA THR A 170 -20.80 -11.91 -1.17
C THR A 170 -19.74 -12.97 -1.45
N THR A 171 -18.53 -12.77 -0.92
CA THR A 171 -17.38 -13.68 -1.07
C THR A 171 -16.43 -13.52 0.13
N THR A 172 -15.28 -14.19 0.10
CA THR A 172 -14.27 -14.16 1.15
C THR A 172 -13.49 -12.83 1.18
N PRO A 173 -12.88 -12.44 2.32
CA PRO A 173 -12.18 -11.16 2.44
C PRO A 173 -11.08 -10.92 1.40
N PHE A 174 -10.24 -11.92 1.12
CA PHE A 174 -9.18 -11.76 0.12
C PHE A 174 -9.74 -11.80 -1.31
N ASP A 175 -10.79 -12.56 -1.60
CA ASP A 175 -11.42 -12.55 -2.92
C ASP A 175 -12.01 -11.17 -3.27
N ILE A 176 -12.47 -10.38 -2.29
CA ILE A 176 -12.82 -8.97 -2.52
C ILE A 176 -11.61 -8.15 -3.02
N ALA A 177 -10.42 -8.37 -2.46
CA ALA A 177 -9.20 -7.71 -2.92
C ALA A 177 -8.81 -8.18 -4.33
N VAL A 178 -8.95 -9.48 -4.61
CA VAL A 178 -8.71 -10.08 -5.94
C VAL A 178 -9.64 -9.52 -6.99
N LEU A 179 -10.94 -9.41 -6.69
CA LEU A 179 -11.93 -8.83 -7.58
C LEU A 179 -11.58 -7.40 -7.97
N ASN A 180 -10.96 -6.64 -7.06
CA ASN A 180 -10.53 -5.26 -7.31
C ASN A 180 -9.08 -5.15 -7.82
N GLU A 181 -8.39 -6.27 -8.06
CA GLU A 181 -6.99 -6.32 -8.49
C GLU A 181 -6.06 -5.55 -7.52
N LEU A 182 -6.41 -5.55 -6.23
CA LEU A 182 -5.71 -4.89 -5.12
C LEU A 182 -4.92 -5.89 -4.27
N ASP A 183 -5.11 -7.19 -4.47
CA ASP A 183 -4.41 -8.24 -3.74
C ASP A 183 -2.91 -8.30 -4.07
N ARG A 184 -2.17 -8.97 -3.19
CA ARG A 184 -0.72 -9.16 -3.27
C ARG A 184 -0.21 -9.70 -4.61
N PHE A 185 -0.97 -10.55 -5.30
CA PHE A 185 -0.52 -11.14 -6.57
C PHE A 185 -0.61 -10.10 -7.69
N HIS A 186 -1.72 -9.38 -7.80
CA HIS A 186 -1.84 -8.29 -8.77
C HIS A 186 -0.84 -7.17 -8.49
N LEU A 187 -0.63 -6.79 -7.21
CA LEU A 187 0.38 -5.79 -6.85
C LEU A 187 1.80 -6.23 -7.26
N ALA A 188 2.17 -7.49 -7.03
CA ALA A 188 3.46 -8.03 -7.45
C ALA A 188 3.59 -8.11 -8.98
N ILE A 189 2.53 -8.49 -9.70
CA ILE A 189 2.50 -8.49 -11.18
C ILE A 189 2.73 -7.07 -11.71
N GLU A 190 2.05 -6.07 -11.16
CA GLU A 190 2.23 -4.67 -11.58
C GLU A 190 3.66 -4.18 -11.31
N ALA A 191 4.25 -4.60 -10.19
CA ALA A 191 5.65 -4.30 -9.91
C ALA A 191 6.58 -4.91 -10.97
N ILE A 192 6.46 -6.22 -11.23
CA ILE A 192 7.30 -6.95 -12.20
C ILE A 192 7.21 -6.34 -13.60
N ARG A 193 6.00 -5.96 -14.04
CA ARG A 193 5.78 -5.34 -15.37
C ARG A 193 6.49 -4.00 -15.58
N ARG A 194 6.90 -3.32 -14.52
CA ARG A 194 7.53 -1.99 -14.57
C ARG A 194 9.02 -2.01 -14.30
N LEU A 195 9.53 -3.16 -13.87
CA LEU A 195 10.95 -3.36 -13.71
C LEU A 195 11.57 -3.61 -15.10
N PRO A 196 12.82 -3.15 -15.33
CA PRO A 196 13.55 -3.42 -16.56
C PRO A 196 14.09 -4.86 -16.58
N LEU A 197 13.21 -5.84 -16.39
CA LEU A 197 13.52 -7.26 -16.43
C LEU A 197 13.43 -7.77 -17.86
N GLY A 198 14.34 -8.68 -18.25
CA GLY A 198 14.19 -9.42 -19.50
C GLY A 198 12.94 -10.30 -19.49
N ASN A 199 12.33 -10.51 -20.66
CA ASN A 199 11.09 -11.29 -20.80
C ASN A 199 11.24 -12.72 -20.27
N GLU A 200 12.45 -13.28 -20.38
CA GLU A 200 12.82 -14.60 -19.87
C GLU A 200 12.73 -14.71 -18.34
N ILE A 201 12.85 -13.58 -17.62
CA ILE A 201 12.67 -13.50 -16.16
C ILE A 201 11.24 -13.09 -15.85
N ALA A 202 10.72 -12.06 -16.50
CA ALA A 202 9.42 -11.47 -16.17
C ALA A 202 8.25 -12.42 -16.45
N PHE A 203 8.24 -13.12 -17.59
CA PHE A 203 7.10 -13.94 -18.00
C PHE A 203 6.84 -15.14 -17.09
N PRO A 204 7.85 -15.96 -16.71
CA PRO A 204 7.61 -17.06 -15.77
C PRO A 204 7.12 -16.58 -14.40
N LEU A 205 7.63 -15.45 -13.90
CA LEU A 205 7.19 -14.89 -12.63
C LEU A 205 5.73 -14.44 -12.66
N ILE A 206 5.34 -13.70 -13.70
CA ILE A 206 3.95 -13.27 -13.89
C ILE A 206 3.03 -14.48 -14.04
N ALA A 207 3.41 -15.47 -14.86
CA ALA A 207 2.62 -16.67 -15.08
C ALA A 207 2.38 -17.46 -13.77
N GLY A 208 3.39 -17.57 -12.90
CA GLY A 208 3.24 -18.21 -11.59
C GLY A 208 2.25 -17.48 -10.67
N LEU A 209 2.24 -16.15 -10.69
CA LEU A 209 1.29 -15.34 -9.92
C LEU A 209 -0.14 -15.43 -10.50
N GLU A 210 -0.28 -15.47 -11.83
CA GLU A 210 -1.57 -15.70 -12.50
C GLU A 210 -2.12 -17.11 -12.22
N GLU A 211 -1.26 -18.12 -12.13
CA GLU A 211 -1.65 -19.46 -11.70
C GLU A 211 -2.17 -19.47 -10.25
N LYS A 212 -1.53 -18.73 -9.35
CA LYS A 212 -2.00 -18.55 -7.96
C LYS A 212 -3.39 -17.91 -7.90
N LEU A 213 -3.65 -16.90 -8.74
CA LEU A 213 -4.98 -16.30 -8.86
C LEU A 213 -6.03 -17.29 -9.39
N ALA A 214 -5.66 -18.10 -10.39
CA ALA A 214 -6.55 -19.14 -10.91
C ALA A 214 -6.85 -20.23 -9.87
N LEU A 215 -5.85 -20.62 -9.07
CA LEU A 215 -6.01 -21.55 -7.96
C LEU A 215 -6.91 -20.98 -6.87
N HIS A 216 -6.69 -19.72 -6.50
CA HIS A 216 -7.51 -19.02 -5.51
C HIS A 216 -8.99 -19.05 -5.87
N LYS A 217 -9.32 -18.70 -7.11
CA LYS A 217 -10.71 -18.70 -7.60
C LYS A 217 -11.37 -20.08 -7.49
N LYS A 218 -10.64 -21.15 -7.80
CA LYS A 218 -11.15 -22.52 -7.63
C LYS A 218 -11.36 -22.85 -6.16
N TYR A 219 -10.37 -22.53 -5.32
CA TYR A 219 -10.39 -22.83 -3.90
C TYR A 219 -11.56 -22.15 -3.18
N VAL A 220 -11.82 -20.86 -3.44
CA VAL A 220 -12.95 -20.13 -2.83
C VAL A 220 -14.28 -20.74 -3.25
N CYS A 221 -14.45 -21.11 -4.52
CA CYS A 221 -15.67 -21.77 -5.00
C CYS A 221 -15.89 -23.15 -4.36
N GLU A 222 -14.82 -23.91 -4.11
CA GLU A 222 -14.89 -25.27 -3.58
C GLU A 222 -15.03 -25.31 -2.06
N HIS A 223 -14.35 -24.41 -1.34
CA HIS A 223 -14.22 -24.46 0.12
C HIS A 223 -14.97 -23.34 0.85
N GLY A 224 -15.34 -22.25 0.17
CA GLY A 224 -16.01 -21.10 0.78
C GLY A 224 -15.13 -20.29 1.74
N GLU A 225 -13.82 -20.49 1.70
CA GLU A 225 -12.83 -19.79 2.52
C GLU A 225 -11.58 -19.45 1.70
N ASP A 226 -10.81 -18.45 2.14
CA ASP A 226 -9.55 -18.09 1.50
C ASP A 226 -8.50 -19.21 1.65
N MET A 227 -7.58 -19.30 0.68
CA MET A 227 -6.50 -20.29 0.71
C MET A 227 -5.70 -20.21 2.01
N PRO A 228 -5.22 -21.33 2.58
CA PRO A 228 -4.43 -21.33 3.81
C PRO A 228 -3.22 -20.39 3.73
N GLU A 229 -2.51 -20.37 2.59
CA GLU A 229 -1.36 -19.47 2.39
C GLU A 229 -1.70 -17.98 2.47
N ILE A 230 -2.97 -17.59 2.31
CA ILE A 230 -3.46 -16.23 2.47
C ILE A 230 -3.83 -15.96 3.92
N ARG A 231 -4.63 -16.86 4.52
CA ARG A 231 -5.14 -16.71 5.90
C ARG A 231 -4.04 -16.81 6.95
N ASP A 232 -3.11 -17.73 6.75
CA ASP A 232 -2.04 -18.03 7.70
C ASP A 232 -0.78 -17.21 7.44
N TRP A 233 -0.80 -16.34 6.42
CA TRP A 233 0.34 -15.48 6.09
C TRP A 233 0.68 -14.57 7.27
N LYS A 234 1.97 -14.53 7.59
CA LYS A 234 2.57 -13.61 8.54
C LYS A 234 3.81 -13.04 7.90
N TRP A 235 4.10 -11.78 8.22
CA TRP A 235 5.35 -11.15 7.80
C TRP A 235 6.55 -12.01 8.24
N PRO A 236 7.36 -12.54 7.31
CA PRO A 236 8.33 -13.59 7.63
C PRO A 236 9.70 -13.06 8.07
N TYR A 237 9.93 -11.74 7.97
CA TYR A 237 11.22 -11.11 8.28
C TYR A 237 11.21 -10.51 9.69
N THR A 238 12.39 -10.46 10.32
CA THR A 238 12.58 -9.79 11.61
C THR A 238 12.29 -8.29 11.48
N ARG A 239 11.58 -7.74 12.48
CA ARG A 239 11.28 -6.30 12.60
C ARG A 239 12.18 -5.65 13.65
#